data_AF-A0A660RX32-F1
#
_entry.id   AF-A0A660RX32-F1
#
_cell.length_a   1.000
_cell.length_b   1.000
_cell.length_c   1.000
_cell.angle_alpha   90.00
_cell.angle_beta   90.00
_cell.angle_gamma   90.00
#
_symmetry.space_group_name_H-M   'P 1'
#
loop_
_entity.id
_entity.type
_entity.pdbx_description
1 polymer ?
#
loop_
_entity_poly.entity_id
_entity_poly.type
_entity_poly.pdbx_seq_one_letter_code
_entity_poly.pdbx_strand_id
1 'polypeptide(L)' 'MVLDENCGKYINKNSAIKLEINGKEYYFCSEKCVQEFLKKNQ' A
#
# COMPACT_ATOMS: atom_id res chain seq x y z
N MET A 1 -10.14 9.25 -0.70
CA MET A 1 -9.62 8.05 -1.38
C MET A 1 -8.11 8.19 -1.49
N VAL A 2 -7.36 7.11 -1.35
CA VAL A 2 -5.89 7.07 -1.47
C VAL A 2 -5.54 6.23 -2.70
N LEU A 3 -4.41 6.54 -3.33
CA LEU A 3 -3.91 5.76 -4.45
C LEU A 3 -3.06 4.61 -3.91
N ASP A 4 -3.33 3.40 -4.38
CA ASP A 4 -2.42 2.27 -4.18
C ASP A 4 -1.21 2.46 -5.10
N GLU A 5 -0.03 2.68 -4.53
CA GLU A 5 1.24 2.90 -5.27
C GLU A 5 1.70 1.67 -6.05
N ASN A 6 1.20 0.47 -5.73
CA ASN A 6 1.56 -0.77 -6.39
C ASN A 6 0.67 -1.07 -7.61
N CYS A 7 -0.61 -0.75 -7.55
CA CYS A 7 -1.60 -1.05 -8.60
C CYS A 7 -2.13 0.19 -9.36
N GLY A 8 -1.93 1.40 -8.83
CA GLY A 8 -2.49 2.64 -9.37
C GLY A 8 -4.02 2.75 -9.19
N LYS A 9 -4.59 2.01 -8.23
CA LYS A 9 -6.04 1.99 -7.98
C LYS A 9 -6.42 2.92 -6.84
N TYR A 10 -7.49 3.69 -7.02
CA TYR A 10 -8.07 4.47 -5.93
C TYR A 10 -8.84 3.57 -4.98
N ILE A 11 -8.49 3.64 -3.70
CA ILE A 11 -9.11 2.88 -2.62
C ILE A 11 -9.54 3.79 -1.47
N ASN A 12 -10.47 3.33 -0.66
CA ASN A 12 -10.87 4.07 0.52
C ASN A 12 -9.81 3.92 1.62
N LYS A 13 -9.35 5.04 2.17
CA LYS A 13 -8.33 5.05 3.24
C LYS A 13 -8.76 4.20 4.44
N ASN A 14 -10.06 4.19 4.76
CA ASN A 14 -10.64 3.42 5.85
C ASN A 14 -10.60 1.90 5.63
N SER A 15 -10.59 1.44 4.37
CA SER A 15 -10.51 0.02 4.02
C SER A 15 -9.15 -0.36 3.43
N ALA A 16 -8.23 0.59 3.36
CA ALA A 16 -6.88 0.40 2.84
C ALA A 16 -5.98 -0.13 3.95
N ILE A 17 -5.04 -0.97 3.57
CA ILE A 17 -4.00 -1.44 4.48
C ILE A 17 -2.93 -0.38 4.52
N LYS A 18 -2.69 0.16 5.71
CA LYS A 18 -1.64 1.14 5.97
C LYS A 18 -0.38 0.40 6.39
N LEU A 19 0.74 0.69 5.73
CA LEU A 19 2.05 0.17 6.10
C LEU A 19 3.04 1.32 6.27
N GLU A 20 3.86 1.29 7.32
CA GLU A 20 4.92 2.25 7.51
C GLU A 20 6.26 1.63 7.09
N ILE A 21 6.95 2.27 6.15
CA ILE A 21 8.27 1.83 5.67
C ILE A 21 9.19 3.04 5.70
N ASN A 22 10.30 2.96 6.44
CA ASN A 22 11.28 4.05 6.55
C ASN A 22 10.67 5.39 7.01
N GLY A 23 9.65 5.34 7.88
CA GLY A 23 8.93 6.53 8.35
C GLY A 23 7.97 7.16 7.32
N LYS A 24 7.73 6.49 6.19
CA LYS A 24 6.69 6.86 5.21
C LYS A 24 5.51 5.91 5.32
N GLU A 25 4.31 6.48 5.32
CA GLU A 25 3.06 5.73 5.32
C GLU A 25 2.63 5.44 3.88
N TYR A 26 2.48 4.16 3.56
CA TYR A 26 1.98 3.67 2.28
C TYR A 26 0.60 3.03 2.47
N TYR A 27 -0.23 3.11 1.44
CA TYR A 27 -1.59 2.60 1.45
C TYR A 27 -1.77 1.58 0.33
N PHE A 28 -2.32 0.42 0.68
CA PHE A 28 -2.49 -0.71 -0.24
C PHE A 28 -3.92 -1.22 -0.24
N CYS A 29 -4.37 -1.69 -1.40
CA CYS A 29 -5.72 -2.19 -1.63
C CYS A 29 -5.93 -3.59 -1.07
N SER A 30 -4.85 -4.35 -0.88
CA SER A 30 -4.88 -5.74 -0.44
C SER A 30 -3.52 -6.16 0.11
N GLU A 31 -3.50 -7.19 0.96
CA GLU A 31 -2.27 -7.73 1.55
C GLU A 31 -1.28 -8.20 0.48
N LYS A 32 -1.78 -8.68 -0.66
CA LYS A 32 -0.95 -9.04 -1.81
C LYS A 32 -0.11 -7.87 -2.34
N CYS A 33 -0.69 -6.66 -2.44
CA CYS A 33 0.07 -5.47 -2.84
C CYS A 33 1.12 -5.10 -1.79
N VAL A 34 0.81 -5.27 -0.51
CA VAL A 34 1.77 -5.05 0.58
C VAL A 34 2.96 -6.00 0.45
N GLN A 35 2.69 -7.30 0.27
CA GLN A 35 3.73 -8.33 0.15
C GLN A 35 4.61 -8.13 -1.10
N GLU A 36 3.99 -7.81 -2.25
CA GLU A 36 4.73 -7.48 -3.48
C GLU A 36 5.58 -6.22 -3.30
N PHE A 37 5.05 -5.19 -2.63
CA PHE A 37 5.79 -3.96 -2.35
C PHE A 37 6.98 -4.23 -1.42
N LEU A 38 6.78 -4.98 -0.33
CA LEU A 38 7.84 -5.38 0.59
C LEU A 38 8.95 -6.19 -0.11
N LYS A 39 8.58 -7.13 -0.99
CA LYS A 39 9.56 -7.91 -1.77
C LYS A 39 10.35 -7.07 -2.75
N LYS A 40 9.74 -6.06 -3.38
CA LYS A 40 10.42 -5.16 -4.33
C LYS A 40 11.35 -4.17 -3.64
N ASN A 41 11.09 -3.85 -2.38
CA ASN A 41 11.83 -2.86 -1.60
C ASN A 41 12.82 -3.50 -0.60
N GLN A 42 13.15 -4.78 -0.81
CA GLN A 42 14.20 -5.54 -0.11
C GLN A 42 15.50 -5.51 -0.93
#